data_AF-A0A1A7C5T3-F1
#
_entry.id   AF-A0A1A7C5T3-F1
#
_cell.length_a   1.000
_cell.length_b   1.000
_cell.length_c   1.000
_cell.angle_alpha   90.00
_cell.angle_beta   90.00
_cell.angle_gamma   90.00
#
_symmetry.space_group_name_H-M   'P 1'
#
loop_
_entity.id
_entity.type
_entity.pdbx_description
1 polymer ?
#
loop_
_entity_poly.entity_id
_entity_poly.type
_entity_poly.pdbx_seq_one_letter_code
_entity_poly.pdbx_strand_id
1 'polypeptide(L)'
;MTTTLSSLPYRATADQACQWLQTQTGTPWTLARLLEEGGLPYVWIDYSQQWAELFHDGVTRYAAPVVFIEDKQHLAAGGTDVLLRFTRDSGNLAIALQEPGLRASLDGLHFQERDLLKLVKELLNPTPVEPETPLAPQESLKGLERHEIVQAFAGVGKINLEQGMLAGQGIFGDDGARVRKNSRGGKNNYLWNPVTLAFGLHDVHRVPMPHLKKAFATQPQLRPWKAAWLESLALLGE
;
A
#
# COMPACT_ATOMS: atom_id res chain seq x y z
N MET A 1 35.95 -16.77 -4.56
CA MET A 1 36.26 -15.35 -4.84
C MET A 1 34.99 -14.57 -4.52
N THR A 2 34.97 -13.85 -3.40
CA THR A 2 33.76 -13.14 -2.94
C THR A 2 33.78 -11.74 -3.54
N THR A 3 33.09 -11.57 -4.68
CA THR A 3 32.95 -10.27 -5.32
C THR A 3 32.08 -9.39 -4.42
N THR A 4 32.69 -8.39 -3.80
CA THR A 4 31.97 -7.34 -3.06
C THR A 4 31.15 -6.51 -4.04
N LEU A 5 29.85 -6.77 -4.14
CA LEU A 5 28.91 -5.97 -4.91
C LEU A 5 28.70 -4.63 -4.18
N SER A 6 29.42 -3.59 -4.60
CA SER A 6 29.22 -2.23 -4.10
C SER A 6 27.91 -1.60 -4.62
N SER A 7 27.38 -2.09 -5.74
CA SER A 7 26.11 -1.67 -6.33
C SER A 7 25.19 -2.84 -6.63
N LEU A 8 23.88 -2.62 -6.49
CA LEU A 8 22.86 -3.61 -6.80
C LEU A 8 22.54 -3.57 -8.31
N PRO A 9 22.41 -4.71 -9.00
CA PRO A 9 21.85 -4.69 -10.35
C PRO A 9 20.39 -4.20 -10.33
N TYR A 10 19.95 -3.58 -11.43
CA TYR A 10 18.58 -3.03 -11.57
C TYR A 10 17.46 -4.05 -11.27
N ARG A 11 17.74 -5.34 -11.54
CA ARG A 11 16.87 -6.48 -11.25
C ARG A 11 17.59 -7.48 -10.36
N ALA A 12 17.90 -7.06 -9.14
CA ALA A 12 18.56 -7.94 -8.19
C ALA A 12 17.65 -9.11 -7.84
N THR A 13 18.14 -10.32 -8.06
CA THR A 13 17.53 -11.56 -7.56
C THR A 13 17.54 -11.59 -6.03
N ALA A 14 16.78 -12.50 -5.43
CA ALA A 14 16.79 -12.72 -3.99
C ALA A 14 18.21 -12.94 -3.43
N ASP A 15 19.02 -13.77 -4.10
CA ASP A 15 20.40 -14.06 -3.68
C ASP A 15 21.29 -12.82 -3.73
N GLN A 16 21.19 -12.04 -4.80
CA GLN A 16 21.95 -10.80 -4.96
C GLN A 16 21.54 -9.75 -3.91
N ALA A 17 20.23 -9.63 -3.64
CA ALA A 17 19.71 -8.74 -2.60
C ALA A 17 20.22 -9.16 -1.21
N CYS A 18 20.15 -10.45 -0.87
CA CYS A 18 20.65 -10.96 0.40
C CYS A 18 22.17 -10.76 0.56
N GLN A 19 22.95 -11.06 -0.48
CA GLN A 19 24.40 -10.87 -0.47
C GLN A 19 24.79 -9.39 -0.31
N TRP A 20 24.06 -8.49 -0.96
CA TRP A 20 24.28 -7.06 -0.79
C TRP A 20 23.89 -6.59 0.60
N LEU A 21 22.74 -7.01 1.15
CA LEU A 21 22.33 -6.69 2.52
C LEU A 21 23.33 -7.19 3.55
N GLN A 22 23.92 -8.37 3.34
CA GLN A 22 24.99 -8.89 4.18
C GLN A 22 26.22 -7.98 4.16
N THR A 23 26.57 -7.41 3.00
CA THR A 23 27.67 -6.46 2.86
C THR A 23 27.37 -5.13 3.57
N GLN A 24 26.12 -4.66 3.54
CA GLN A 24 25.71 -3.40 4.18
C GLN A 24 25.58 -3.51 5.70
N THR A 25 25.06 -4.63 6.20
CA THR A 25 24.70 -4.80 7.62
C THR A 25 25.71 -5.62 8.42
N GLY A 26 26.62 -6.34 7.76
CA GLY A 26 27.57 -7.25 8.41
C GLY A 26 26.96 -8.53 8.99
N THR A 27 25.67 -8.79 8.77
CA THR A 27 24.96 -9.98 9.26
C THR A 27 24.47 -10.86 8.11
N PRO A 28 24.32 -12.18 8.27
CA PRO A 28 23.80 -13.04 7.20
C PRO A 28 22.32 -12.73 6.90
N TRP A 29 21.95 -12.76 5.62
CA TRP A 29 20.58 -12.55 5.15
C TRP A 29 20.06 -13.77 4.39
N THR A 30 18.80 -14.07 4.61
CA THR A 30 18.02 -15.06 3.85
C THR A 30 16.80 -14.36 3.25
N LEU A 31 16.17 -14.96 2.25
CA LEU A 31 14.92 -14.43 1.69
C LEU A 31 13.84 -14.28 2.76
N ALA A 32 13.70 -15.27 3.66
CA ALA A 32 12.75 -15.20 4.77
C ALA A 32 12.96 -13.95 5.63
N ARG A 33 14.21 -13.73 6.08
CA ARG A 33 14.56 -12.54 6.87
C ARG A 33 14.31 -11.24 6.11
N LEU A 34 14.65 -11.20 4.81
CA LEU A 34 14.38 -10.04 3.96
C LEU A 34 12.88 -9.71 3.92
N LEU A 35 12.02 -10.71 3.80
CA LEU A 35 10.57 -10.49 3.78
C LEU A 35 10.01 -10.10 5.15
N GLU A 36 10.52 -10.69 6.23
CA GLU A 36 10.14 -10.36 7.61
C GLU A 36 10.48 -8.91 7.97
N GLU A 37 11.65 -8.43 7.54
CA GLU A 37 12.12 -7.06 7.76
C GLU A 37 11.48 -6.03 6.80
N GLY A 38 10.45 -6.42 6.04
CA GLY A 38 9.69 -5.49 5.18
C GLY A 38 10.18 -5.37 3.74
N GLY A 39 11.00 -6.32 3.27
CA GLY A 39 11.40 -6.40 1.86
C GLY A 39 10.19 -6.42 0.91
N LEU A 40 10.30 -5.65 -0.16
CA LEU A 40 9.25 -5.50 -1.19
C LEU A 40 9.66 -6.18 -2.50
N PRO A 41 9.40 -7.49 -2.63
CA PRO A 41 9.68 -8.20 -3.87
C PRO A 41 8.65 -7.88 -4.97
N TYR A 42 9.08 -8.04 -6.22
CA TYR A 42 8.23 -8.01 -7.39
C TYR A 42 8.65 -9.07 -8.40
N VAL A 43 7.73 -9.44 -9.29
CA VAL A 43 7.99 -10.30 -10.44
C VAL A 43 7.62 -9.59 -11.73
N TRP A 44 8.43 -9.77 -12.77
CA TRP A 44 8.07 -9.26 -14.09
C TRP A 44 7.08 -10.21 -14.75
N ILE A 45 5.88 -9.72 -15.05
CA ILE A 45 4.87 -10.50 -15.77
C ILE A 45 4.72 -9.97 -17.19
N ASP A 46 4.70 -10.90 -18.15
CA ASP A 46 4.47 -10.64 -19.57
C ASP A 46 2.98 -10.78 -19.88
N TYR A 47 2.51 -10.04 -20.89
CA TYR A 47 1.12 -10.09 -21.32
C TYR A 47 0.70 -11.53 -21.64
N SER A 48 -0.44 -11.92 -21.11
CA SER A 48 -1.11 -13.16 -21.47
C SER A 48 -2.61 -12.92 -21.55
N GLN A 49 -3.28 -13.65 -22.44
CA GLN A 49 -4.72 -13.53 -22.58
C GLN A 49 -5.46 -13.95 -21.29
N GLN A 50 -4.90 -14.90 -20.54
CA GLN A 50 -5.43 -15.35 -19.25
C GLN A 50 -5.45 -14.22 -18.21
N TRP A 51 -4.43 -13.37 -18.20
CA TRP A 51 -4.25 -12.29 -17.22
C TRP A 51 -4.37 -10.92 -17.86
N ALA A 52 -5.18 -10.78 -18.92
CA ALA A 52 -5.28 -9.54 -19.70
C ALA A 52 -5.70 -8.33 -18.83
N GLU A 53 -6.51 -8.56 -17.79
CA GLU A 53 -6.95 -7.54 -16.83
C GLU A 53 -5.80 -6.88 -16.05
N LEU A 54 -4.63 -7.52 -15.98
CA LEU A 54 -3.44 -6.94 -15.36
C LEU A 54 -2.75 -5.88 -16.21
N PHE A 55 -3.11 -5.76 -17.49
CA PHE A 55 -2.43 -4.94 -18.46
C PHE A 55 -3.34 -3.82 -18.97
N HIS A 56 -2.93 -2.57 -18.76
CA HIS A 56 -3.57 -1.40 -19.36
C HIS A 56 -3.08 -1.16 -20.79
N ASP A 57 -3.82 -0.35 -21.55
CA ASP A 57 -3.58 -0.11 -22.98
C ASP A 57 -2.10 0.16 -23.32
N GLY A 58 -1.55 -0.70 -24.17
CA GLY A 58 -0.17 -0.60 -24.66
C GLY A 58 0.91 -1.18 -23.72
N VAL A 59 0.56 -1.62 -22.51
CA VAL A 59 1.49 -2.31 -21.60
C VAL A 59 1.55 -3.79 -21.95
N THR A 60 2.73 -4.27 -22.33
CA THR A 60 2.95 -5.69 -22.63
C THR A 60 3.74 -6.43 -21.56
N ARG A 61 4.29 -5.69 -20.60
CA ARG A 61 5.08 -6.21 -19.48
C ARG A 61 5.13 -5.20 -18.34
N TYR A 62 5.00 -5.64 -17.09
CA TYR A 62 5.21 -4.77 -15.92
C TYR A 62 5.73 -5.54 -14.70
N ALA A 63 6.21 -4.80 -13.69
CA ALA A 63 6.68 -5.33 -12.42
C ALA A 63 5.50 -5.46 -11.44
N ALA A 64 5.00 -6.68 -11.28
CA ALA A 64 3.90 -7.00 -10.37
C ALA A 64 4.44 -7.18 -8.94
N PRO A 65 4.01 -6.38 -7.96
CA PRO A 65 4.51 -6.48 -6.60
C PRO A 65 3.88 -7.70 -5.88
N VAL A 66 4.66 -8.44 -5.11
CA VAL A 66 4.13 -9.49 -4.22
C VAL A 66 3.72 -8.83 -2.92
N VAL A 67 2.46 -8.37 -2.85
CA VAL A 67 1.95 -7.58 -1.73
C VAL A 67 1.20 -8.42 -0.70
N PHE A 68 0.64 -9.56 -1.11
CA PHE A 68 -0.20 -10.37 -0.23
C PHE A 68 0.60 -11.13 0.82
N ILE A 69 0.15 -11.06 2.08
CA ILE A 69 0.90 -11.60 3.22
C ILE A 69 1.13 -13.10 3.09
N GLU A 70 0.13 -13.86 2.65
CA GLU A 70 0.27 -15.31 2.52
C GLU A 70 1.20 -15.70 1.37
N ASP A 71 1.27 -14.90 0.30
CA ASP A 71 2.21 -15.11 -0.81
C ASP A 71 3.66 -14.85 -0.34
N LYS A 72 3.86 -13.85 0.52
CA LYS A 72 5.14 -13.63 1.20
C LYS A 72 5.48 -14.75 2.19
N GLN A 73 4.49 -15.27 2.92
CA GLN A 73 4.69 -16.40 3.84
C GLN A 73 5.10 -17.67 3.09
N HIS A 74 4.50 -17.94 1.93
CA HIS A 74 4.91 -19.04 1.05
C HIS A 74 6.39 -18.93 0.67
N LEU A 75 6.84 -17.73 0.27
CA LEU A 75 8.25 -17.47 -0.04
C LEU A 75 9.16 -17.61 1.21
N ALA A 76 8.74 -17.07 2.35
CA ALA A 76 9.49 -17.15 3.60
C ALA A 76 9.62 -18.60 4.12
N ALA A 77 8.62 -19.45 3.85
CA ALA A 77 8.63 -20.87 4.18
C ALA A 77 9.51 -21.72 3.23
N GLY A 78 10.18 -21.10 2.24
CA GLY A 78 11.02 -21.80 1.27
C GLY A 78 10.26 -22.37 0.08
N GLY A 79 9.11 -21.78 -0.27
CA GLY A 79 8.36 -22.14 -1.48
C GLY A 79 9.24 -22.09 -2.73
N THR A 80 9.07 -23.04 -3.64
CA THR A 80 9.89 -23.20 -4.85
C THR A 80 9.50 -22.27 -6.00
N ASP A 81 8.41 -21.52 -5.84
CA ASP A 81 7.83 -20.62 -6.82
C ASP A 81 7.25 -19.38 -6.14
N VAL A 82 7.04 -18.33 -6.93
CA VAL A 82 6.29 -17.15 -6.53
C VAL A 82 4.84 -17.37 -6.89
N LEU A 83 3.98 -17.50 -5.88
CA LEU A 83 2.54 -17.52 -6.04
C LEU A 83 2.01 -16.09 -5.90
N LEU A 84 1.27 -15.61 -6.89
CA LEU A 84 0.51 -14.37 -6.83
C LEU A 84 -0.98 -14.74 -6.80
N ARG A 85 -1.64 -14.53 -5.67
CA ARG A 85 -3.10 -14.59 -5.55
C ARG A 85 -3.71 -13.20 -5.51
N PHE A 86 -2.93 -12.23 -5.07
CA PHE A 86 -3.33 -10.84 -5.05
C PHE A 86 -2.13 -9.96 -5.37
N THR A 87 -2.32 -9.04 -6.32
CA THR A 87 -1.26 -8.17 -6.82
C THR A 87 -1.83 -6.79 -7.15
N ARG A 88 -1.02 -5.95 -7.79
CA ARG A 88 -1.51 -4.77 -8.48
C ARG A 88 -1.35 -4.92 -9.98
N ASP A 89 -2.29 -4.38 -10.74
CA ASP A 89 -2.19 -4.28 -12.20
C ASP A 89 -1.14 -3.23 -12.63
N SER A 90 -0.91 -3.09 -13.93
CA SER A 90 0.03 -2.10 -14.47
C SER A 90 -0.35 -0.64 -14.19
N GLY A 91 -1.60 -0.39 -13.78
CA GLY A 91 -2.13 0.91 -13.35
C GLY A 91 -2.06 1.13 -11.83
N ASN A 92 -1.46 0.19 -11.09
CA ASN A 92 -1.32 0.18 -9.64
C ASN A 92 -2.64 -0.02 -8.87
N LEU A 93 -3.69 -0.58 -9.49
CA LEU A 93 -4.89 -1.02 -8.77
C LEU A 93 -4.72 -2.41 -8.20
N ALA A 94 -5.20 -2.60 -6.98
CA ALA A 94 -5.21 -3.89 -6.34
C ALA A 94 -6.22 -4.84 -7.01
N ILE A 95 -5.79 -6.08 -7.26
CA ILE A 95 -6.56 -7.08 -7.97
C ILE A 95 -6.32 -8.47 -7.36
N ALA A 96 -7.42 -9.16 -7.07
CA ALA A 96 -7.40 -10.58 -6.72
C ALA A 96 -7.39 -11.40 -8.01
N LEU A 97 -6.46 -12.33 -8.11
CA LEU A 97 -6.32 -13.21 -9.26
C LEU A 97 -7.25 -14.42 -9.10
N GLN A 98 -7.84 -14.87 -10.21
CA GLN A 98 -8.63 -16.10 -10.22
C GLN A 98 -7.80 -17.30 -9.75
N GLU A 99 -8.40 -18.21 -8.99
CA GLU A 99 -7.72 -19.43 -8.54
C GLU A 99 -7.18 -20.24 -9.74
N PRO A 100 -5.95 -20.80 -9.67
CA PRO A 100 -5.08 -20.91 -8.49
C PRO A 100 -4.14 -19.70 -8.26
N GLY A 101 -4.28 -18.62 -9.01
CA GLY A 101 -3.35 -17.49 -9.05
C GLY A 101 -2.28 -17.61 -10.13
N LEU A 102 -1.48 -16.57 -10.31
CA LEU A 102 -0.34 -16.54 -11.23
C LEU A 102 0.90 -17.14 -10.55
N ARG A 103 1.58 -18.06 -11.22
CA ARG A 103 2.86 -18.60 -10.76
C ARG A 103 4.02 -18.05 -11.57
N ALA A 104 5.08 -17.64 -10.89
CA ALA A 104 6.34 -17.22 -11.50
C ALA A 104 7.52 -17.98 -10.87
N SER A 105 8.60 -18.14 -11.65
CA SER A 105 9.84 -18.72 -11.11
C SER A 105 10.44 -17.81 -10.03
N LEU A 106 11.08 -18.41 -9.02
CA LEU A 106 11.89 -17.67 -8.04
C LEU A 106 13.01 -16.86 -8.71
N ASP A 107 13.54 -17.32 -9.85
CA ASP A 107 14.54 -16.58 -10.62
C ASP A 107 14.01 -15.25 -11.16
N GLY A 108 12.68 -15.13 -11.28
CA GLY A 108 11.97 -13.92 -11.67
C GLY A 108 11.60 -13.01 -10.49
N LEU A 109 11.90 -13.41 -9.25
CA LEU A 109 11.71 -12.61 -8.05
C LEU A 109 12.84 -11.60 -7.91
N HIS A 110 12.48 -10.32 -7.91
CA HIS A 110 13.43 -9.24 -7.86
C HIS A 110 13.12 -8.23 -6.77
N PHE A 111 14.14 -7.47 -6.39
CA PHE A 111 14.06 -6.37 -5.43
C PHE A 111 14.58 -5.09 -6.06
N GLN A 112 13.96 -3.96 -5.72
CA GLN A 112 14.42 -2.65 -6.18
C GLN A 112 15.47 -2.10 -5.22
N GLU A 113 16.59 -1.64 -5.77
CA GLU A 113 17.67 -1.00 -5.00
C GLU A 113 17.16 0.12 -4.10
N ARG A 114 16.26 0.98 -4.62
CA ARG A 114 15.65 2.07 -3.85
C ARG A 114 15.01 1.57 -2.55
N ASP A 115 14.28 0.46 -2.61
CA ASP A 115 13.52 -0.04 -1.47
C ASP A 115 14.43 -0.80 -0.50
N LEU A 116 15.47 -1.49 -0.99
CA LEU A 116 16.52 -2.06 -0.14
C LEU A 116 17.37 -0.99 0.57
N LEU A 117 17.65 0.14 -0.10
CA LEU A 117 18.36 1.27 0.52
C LEU A 117 17.55 1.90 1.66
N LYS A 118 16.22 2.00 1.51
CA LYS A 118 15.34 2.45 2.61
C LYS A 118 15.40 1.47 3.78
N LEU A 119 15.29 0.18 3.51
CA LEU A 119 15.40 -0.86 4.53
C LEU A 119 16.74 -0.78 5.29
N VAL A 120 17.87 -0.69 4.59
CA VAL A 120 19.19 -0.53 5.23
C VAL A 120 19.25 0.72 6.10
N LYS A 121 18.69 1.84 5.63
CA LYS A 121 18.65 3.08 6.41
C LYS A 121 17.86 2.89 7.71
N GLU A 122 16.72 2.22 7.66
CA GLU A 122 15.86 1.93 8.81
C GLU A 122 16.54 0.98 9.81
N LEU A 123 17.24 -0.04 9.31
CA LEU A 123 17.98 -1.00 10.15
C LEU A 123 19.21 -0.38 10.84
N LEU A 124 19.96 0.48 10.13
CA LEU A 124 21.16 1.12 10.67
C LEU A 124 20.85 2.35 11.51
N ASN A 125 19.73 3.01 11.25
CA ASN A 125 19.23 4.15 12.02
C ASN A 125 17.82 3.81 12.51
N PRO A 126 17.69 2.86 13.46
CA PRO A 126 16.40 2.56 14.03
C PRO A 126 15.86 3.86 14.61
N THR A 127 14.79 4.36 14.00
CA THR A 127 14.11 5.53 14.55
C THR A 127 13.65 5.10 15.93
N PRO A 128 13.96 5.85 17.01
CA PRO A 128 13.49 5.48 18.33
C PRO A 128 12.00 5.23 18.24
N VAL A 129 11.59 4.00 18.52
CA VAL A 129 10.18 3.70 18.74
C VAL A 129 9.84 4.58 19.93
N GLU A 130 9.19 5.70 19.66
CA GLU A 130 8.62 6.54 20.70
C GLU A 130 7.79 5.58 21.54
N PRO A 131 8.07 5.45 22.86
CA PRO A 131 7.43 4.43 23.67
C PRO A 131 5.93 4.55 23.44
N GLU A 132 5.34 3.46 22.93
CA GLU A 132 3.91 3.34 22.71
C GLU A 132 3.26 3.74 24.02
N THR A 133 2.81 4.99 24.08
CA THR A 133 2.00 5.45 25.19
C THR A 133 0.76 4.58 25.06
N PRO A 134 0.38 3.79 26.08
CA PRO A 134 -0.79 2.93 25.99
C PRO A 134 -1.93 3.80 25.49
N LEU A 135 -2.35 3.57 24.25
CA LEU A 135 -3.44 4.32 23.66
C LEU A 135 -4.62 4.01 24.56
N ALA A 136 -5.07 5.03 25.29
CA ALA A 136 -6.35 4.99 25.95
C ALA A 136 -7.39 4.43 24.95
N PRO A 137 -8.33 3.59 25.40
CA PRO A 137 -9.33 3.01 24.52
C PRO A 137 -9.89 4.11 23.62
N GLN A 138 -9.66 3.99 22.31
CA GLN A 138 -10.07 4.99 21.34
C GLN A 138 -11.57 5.20 21.51
N GLU A 139 -11.97 6.33 22.11
CA GLU A 139 -13.30 6.85 21.88
C GLU A 139 -13.43 6.98 20.37
N SER A 140 -14.33 6.20 19.79
CA SER A 140 -14.46 6.01 18.36
C SER A 140 -14.56 7.38 17.69
N LEU A 141 -13.51 7.78 16.97
CA LEU A 141 -13.54 9.00 16.15
C LEU A 141 -14.73 8.86 15.20
N LYS A 142 -15.78 9.65 15.41
CA LYS A 142 -17.07 9.45 14.74
C LYS A 142 -17.09 9.91 13.27
N GLY A 143 -15.99 10.46 12.75
CA GLY A 143 -15.89 11.05 11.40
C GLY A 143 -15.78 12.58 11.41
N LEU A 144 -15.56 13.15 10.23
CA LEU A 144 -15.50 14.59 9.97
C LEU A 144 -16.79 15.10 9.32
N GLU A 145 -17.14 16.36 9.55
CA GLU A 145 -18.24 17.02 8.87
C GLU A 145 -17.90 17.34 7.40
N ARG A 146 -18.93 17.58 6.60
CA ARG A 146 -18.77 17.82 5.14
C ARG A 146 -17.78 18.94 4.84
N HIS A 147 -17.87 20.06 5.55
CA HIS A 147 -17.01 21.21 5.31
C HIS A 147 -15.54 20.91 5.64
N GLU A 148 -15.28 20.12 6.68
CA GLU A 148 -13.95 19.69 7.07
C GLU A 148 -13.33 18.76 6.03
N ILE A 149 -14.14 17.86 5.43
CA ILE A 149 -13.73 16.99 4.33
C ILE A 149 -13.40 17.79 3.07
N VAL A 150 -14.29 18.70 2.67
CA VAL A 150 -14.08 19.56 1.49
C VAL A 150 -12.81 20.39 1.67
N GLN A 151 -12.56 20.91 2.86
CA GLN A 151 -11.33 21.65 3.17
C GLN A 151 -10.09 20.74 3.20
N ALA A 152 -10.20 19.53 3.78
CA ALA A 152 -9.08 18.60 3.90
C ALA A 152 -8.59 18.11 2.53
N PHE A 153 -9.54 17.86 1.62
CA PHE A 153 -9.26 17.36 0.27
C PHE A 153 -9.43 18.45 -0.79
N ALA A 154 -9.39 19.73 -0.39
CA ALA A 154 -9.45 20.85 -1.32
C ALA A 154 -8.29 20.76 -2.33
N GLY A 155 -8.61 20.73 -3.62
CA GLY A 155 -7.63 20.60 -4.70
C GLY A 155 -7.02 19.20 -4.86
N VAL A 156 -7.53 18.20 -4.16
CA VAL A 156 -7.13 16.80 -4.34
C VAL A 156 -7.93 16.21 -5.50
N GLY A 157 -7.29 16.15 -6.68
CA GLY A 157 -7.91 15.65 -7.91
C GLY A 157 -8.81 16.69 -8.60
N LYS A 158 -9.45 16.30 -9.71
CA LYS A 158 -10.30 17.18 -10.55
C LYS A 158 -11.80 17.07 -10.19
N ILE A 159 -12.13 16.67 -8.97
CA ILE A 159 -13.50 16.31 -8.58
C ILE A 159 -14.10 17.41 -7.72
N ASN A 160 -15.38 17.72 -7.98
CA ASN A 160 -16.16 18.57 -7.10
C ASN A 160 -16.70 17.74 -5.93
N LEU A 161 -15.90 17.67 -4.86
CA LEU A 161 -16.21 16.90 -3.65
C LEU A 161 -17.51 17.37 -3.00
N GLU A 162 -17.78 18.68 -2.98
CA GLU A 162 -18.98 19.24 -2.38
C GLU A 162 -20.25 18.75 -3.08
N GLN A 163 -20.24 18.74 -4.42
CA GLN A 163 -21.34 18.23 -5.22
C GLN A 163 -21.52 16.71 -5.05
N GLY A 164 -20.43 15.94 -5.00
CA GLY A 164 -20.47 14.49 -4.76
C GLY A 164 -21.06 14.13 -3.40
N MET A 165 -20.68 14.84 -2.35
CA MET A 165 -21.20 14.66 -0.99
C MET A 165 -22.67 15.09 -0.84
N LEU A 166 -23.11 16.11 -1.58
CA LEU A 166 -24.51 16.53 -1.64
C LEU A 166 -25.40 15.50 -2.35
N ALA A 167 -24.91 14.92 -3.45
CA ALA A 167 -25.62 13.89 -4.19
C ALA A 167 -25.72 12.58 -3.39
N GLY A 168 -24.72 12.28 -2.55
CA GLY A 168 -24.71 11.11 -1.68
C GLY A 168 -24.71 9.79 -2.46
N GLN A 169 -24.06 9.76 -3.63
CA GLN A 169 -23.97 8.60 -4.52
C GLN A 169 -22.54 8.04 -4.55
N GLY A 170 -22.39 6.74 -4.80
CA GLY A 170 -21.08 6.06 -4.82
C GLY A 170 -20.40 6.12 -3.46
N ILE A 171 -19.08 6.36 -3.45
CA ILE A 171 -18.26 6.41 -2.21
C ILE A 171 -18.73 7.48 -1.21
N PHE A 172 -19.49 8.48 -1.66
CA PHE A 172 -20.00 9.55 -0.80
C PHE A 172 -21.30 9.16 -0.07
N GLY A 173 -21.98 8.12 -0.55
CA GLY A 173 -23.18 7.52 0.04
C GLY A 173 -22.95 6.16 0.69
N ASP A 174 -21.78 5.56 0.48
CA ASP A 174 -21.38 4.26 1.02
C ASP A 174 -21.29 4.29 2.55
N ASP A 175 -21.87 3.27 3.20
CA ASP A 175 -21.97 3.21 4.67
C ASP A 175 -20.60 2.98 5.34
N GLY A 176 -19.55 2.59 4.61
CA GLY A 176 -18.18 2.52 5.12
C GLY A 176 -17.49 3.88 5.22
N ALA A 177 -17.77 4.80 4.29
CA ALA A 177 -17.26 6.16 4.34
C ALA A 177 -18.14 7.10 5.16
N ARG A 178 -19.42 6.76 5.39
CA ARG A 178 -20.42 7.63 6.02
C ARG A 178 -20.87 7.11 7.38
N VAL A 179 -20.48 7.80 8.45
CA VAL A 179 -20.84 7.45 9.83
C VAL A 179 -22.07 8.27 10.27
N ARG A 180 -23.06 7.60 10.85
CA ARG A 180 -24.26 8.27 11.39
C ARG A 180 -23.94 8.95 12.71
N LYS A 181 -24.21 10.26 12.80
CA LYS A 181 -24.09 11.06 14.04
C LYS A 181 -25.27 10.75 14.99
N ASN A 182 -25.30 9.54 15.53
CA ASN A 182 -26.30 9.00 16.47
C ASN A 182 -27.77 8.93 16.00
N SER A 183 -28.39 7.79 16.30
CA SER A 183 -29.72 7.32 15.96
C SER A 183 -30.84 7.96 16.80
N ARG A 184 -31.39 9.10 16.35
CA ARG A 184 -32.79 9.52 16.59
C ARG A 184 -33.13 10.77 15.76
N GLY A 185 -33.72 10.55 14.58
CA GLY A 185 -34.72 11.47 14.02
C GLY A 185 -34.30 12.74 13.26
N GLY A 186 -33.02 12.99 12.96
CA GLY A 186 -32.62 14.16 12.16
C GLY A 186 -32.33 13.83 10.69
N LYS A 187 -33.00 14.52 9.74
CA LYS A 187 -32.64 14.47 8.31
C LYS A 187 -31.21 15.02 8.11
N ASN A 188 -30.33 14.22 7.51
CA ASN A 188 -29.03 14.61 6.97
C ASN A 188 -28.00 15.22 7.95
N ASN A 189 -27.61 14.48 9.00
CA ASN A 189 -26.36 14.79 9.69
C ASN A 189 -25.42 13.58 9.65
N TYR A 190 -24.67 13.49 8.55
CA TYR A 190 -23.69 12.45 8.30
C TYR A 190 -22.29 12.99 8.59
N LEU A 191 -21.46 12.15 9.20
CA LEU A 191 -20.03 12.35 9.30
C LEU A 191 -19.36 11.42 8.28
N TRP A 192 -18.14 11.75 7.89
CA TRP A 192 -17.37 10.92 6.98
C TRP A 192 -16.08 10.44 7.61
N ASN A 193 -15.76 9.16 7.43
CA ASN A 193 -14.45 8.63 7.73
C ASN A 193 -13.47 9.09 6.62
N PRO A 194 -12.51 9.98 6.91
CA PRO A 194 -11.62 10.52 5.89
C PRO A 194 -10.66 9.47 5.31
N VAL A 195 -10.35 8.41 6.06
CA VAL A 195 -9.46 7.32 5.59
C VAL A 195 -10.17 6.51 4.52
N THR A 196 -11.38 6.00 4.83
CA THR A 196 -12.19 5.25 3.86
C THR A 196 -12.54 6.08 2.64
N LEU A 197 -12.88 7.37 2.83
CA LEU A 197 -13.15 8.28 1.73
C LEU A 197 -11.92 8.48 0.82
N ALA A 198 -10.72 8.62 1.40
CA ALA A 198 -9.50 8.79 0.63
C ALA A 198 -9.20 7.59 -0.27
N PHE A 199 -9.38 6.37 0.22
CA PHE A 199 -9.23 5.17 -0.62
C PHE A 199 -10.32 5.08 -1.69
N GLY A 200 -11.58 5.38 -1.36
CA GLY A 200 -12.63 5.49 -2.37
C GLY A 200 -12.31 6.51 -3.46
N LEU A 201 -11.72 7.66 -3.09
CA LEU A 201 -11.26 8.68 -4.05
C LEU A 201 -10.11 8.17 -4.93
N HIS A 202 -9.23 7.34 -4.39
CA HIS A 202 -8.17 6.69 -5.15
C HIS A 202 -8.76 5.70 -6.16
N ASP A 203 -9.63 4.81 -5.71
CA ASP A 203 -10.08 3.65 -6.48
C ASP A 203 -11.11 4.02 -7.55
N VAL A 204 -12.16 4.73 -7.16
CA VAL A 204 -13.29 5.07 -8.06
C VAL A 204 -12.96 6.29 -8.92
N HIS A 205 -12.20 7.19 -8.35
CA HIS A 205 -12.05 8.56 -8.84
C HIS A 205 -10.62 8.86 -9.31
N ARG A 206 -9.72 7.88 -9.23
CA ARG A 206 -8.35 7.91 -9.76
C ARG A 206 -7.54 9.07 -9.21
N VAL A 207 -7.84 9.52 -7.99
CA VAL A 207 -7.03 10.51 -7.31
C VAL A 207 -5.65 9.90 -7.01
N PRO A 208 -4.54 10.51 -7.44
CA PRO A 208 -3.21 9.95 -7.18
C PRO A 208 -2.91 9.82 -5.68
N MET A 209 -2.42 8.65 -5.26
CA MET A 209 -2.04 8.37 -3.86
C MET A 209 -1.07 9.40 -3.26
N PRO A 210 -0.09 9.96 -4.00
CA PRO A 210 0.76 11.03 -3.47
C PRO A 210 0.00 12.29 -3.02
N HIS A 211 -1.12 12.63 -3.68
CA HIS A 211 -1.94 13.77 -3.28
C HIS A 211 -2.70 13.49 -1.98
N LEU A 212 -3.16 12.25 -1.79
CA LEU A 212 -3.82 11.80 -0.55
C LEU A 212 -2.82 11.74 0.60
N LYS A 213 -1.64 11.14 0.40
CA LYS A 213 -0.54 11.13 1.36
C LYS A 213 -0.16 12.56 1.79
N LYS A 214 -0.10 13.51 0.84
CA LYS A 214 0.14 14.92 1.15
C LYS A 214 -0.98 15.53 1.99
N ALA A 215 -2.25 15.28 1.67
CA ALA A 215 -3.38 15.79 2.45
C ALA A 215 -3.31 15.32 3.92
N PHE A 216 -3.09 14.03 4.17
CA PHE A 216 -2.92 13.50 5.54
C PHE A 216 -1.67 14.03 6.26
N ALA A 217 -0.64 14.43 5.53
CA ALA A 217 0.56 15.04 6.10
C ALA A 217 0.36 16.52 6.46
N THR A 218 -0.42 17.28 5.68
CA THR A 218 -0.47 18.74 5.81
C THR A 218 -1.71 19.26 6.52
N GLN A 219 -2.84 18.55 6.46
CA GLN A 219 -4.12 19.08 6.91
C GLN A 219 -4.36 18.88 8.41
N PRO A 220 -4.63 19.94 9.19
CA PRO A 220 -4.84 19.84 10.63
C PRO A 220 -5.98 18.88 11.03
N GLN A 221 -7.12 18.95 10.34
CA GLN A 221 -8.27 18.08 10.64
C GLN A 221 -8.04 16.58 10.37
N LEU A 222 -6.99 16.22 9.61
CA LEU A 222 -6.63 14.83 9.33
C LEU A 222 -5.61 14.27 10.33
N ARG A 223 -4.98 15.09 11.17
CA ARG A 223 -3.98 14.63 12.15
C ARG A 223 -4.51 13.55 13.10
N PRO A 224 -5.74 13.64 13.65
CA PRO A 224 -6.28 12.58 14.52
C PRO A 224 -6.43 11.22 13.80
N TRP A 225 -6.53 11.24 12.47
CA TRP A 225 -6.72 10.05 11.64
C TRP A 225 -5.41 9.47 11.10
N LYS A 226 -4.27 10.08 11.43
CA LYS A 226 -2.96 9.70 10.88
C LYS A 226 -2.59 8.24 11.19
N ALA A 227 -2.89 7.75 12.40
CA ALA A 227 -2.61 6.36 12.77
C ALA A 227 -3.39 5.38 11.90
N ALA A 228 -4.72 5.56 11.81
CA ALA A 228 -5.60 4.73 10.97
C ALA A 228 -5.23 4.80 9.48
N TRP A 229 -4.78 5.98 9.00
CA TRP A 229 -4.26 6.15 7.65
C TRP A 229 -2.99 5.33 7.41
N LEU A 230 -2.00 5.40 8.29
CA LEU A 230 -0.75 4.65 8.16
C LEU A 230 -0.97 3.14 8.27
N GLU A 231 -1.83 2.70 9.18
CA GLU A 231 -2.23 1.30 9.30
C GLU A 231 -2.86 0.79 8.00
N SER A 232 -3.79 1.56 7.42
CA SER A 232 -4.43 1.20 6.15
C SER A 232 -3.43 1.18 4.99
N LEU A 233 -2.47 2.10 4.93
CA LEU A 233 -1.40 2.07 3.93
C LEU A 233 -0.51 0.83 4.08
N ALA A 234 -0.14 0.48 5.32
CA ALA A 234 0.68 -0.70 5.59
C ALA A 234 -0.03 -1.99 5.16
N LEU A 235 -1.33 -2.13 5.45
CA LEU A 235 -2.15 -3.26 4.99
C LEU A 235 -2.22 -3.35 3.46
N LEU A 236 -2.16 -2.22 2.76
CA LEU A 236 -2.20 -2.15 1.31
C LEU A 236 -0.81 -2.24 0.65
N GLY A 237 0.28 -2.23 1.42
CA GLY A 237 1.64 -2.17 0.91
C GLY A 237 1.98 -0.86 0.18
N GLU A 238 1.42 0.27 0.63
CA GLU A 238 1.67 1.62 0.11
C GLU A 238 2.69 2.44 0.92
#